data_AF-A0A3M5DH86-F1
#
_entry.id   AF-A0A3M5DH86-F1
#
_cell.length_a   1.000
_cell.length_b   1.000
_cell.length_c   1.000
_cell.angle_alpha   90.00
_cell.angle_beta   90.00
_cell.angle_gamma   90.00
#
_symmetry.space_group_name_H-M   'P 1'
#
loop_
_entity.id
_entity.type
_entity.pdbx_description
1 polymer ?
#
loop_
_entity_poly.entity_id
_entity_poly.type
_entity_poly.pdbx_seq_one_letter_code
_entity_poly.pdbx_strand_id
1 'polypeptide(L)' 'MLERNRAFETSLYCPGYLAIGDDSGGRAVVMALDDHRQALFLVDHGAMTPDCFEPLAPSLEAWLEAGPCLPE' A
#
# COMPACT_ATOMS: atom_id res chain seq x y z
N MET A 1 -0.07 -11.38 -7.49
CA MET A 1 -0.13 -10.62 -6.22
C MET A 1 0.65 -11.29 -5.09
N LEU A 2 0.46 -12.60 -4.85
CA LEU A 2 1.17 -13.35 -3.81
C LEU A 2 2.71 -13.38 -3.99
N GLU A 3 3.20 -13.65 -5.20
CA GLU A 3 4.65 -13.69 -5.47
C GLU A 3 5.34 -12.36 -5.22
N ARG A 4 4.65 -11.23 -5.50
CA ARG A 4 5.20 -9.89 -5.31
C ARG A 4 5.26 -9.49 -3.84
N ASN A 5 4.21 -9.78 -3.07
CA ASN A 5 4.24 -9.58 -1.61
C ASN A 5 5.32 -10.44 -0.95
N ARG A 6 5.61 -11.63 -1.50
CA ARG A 6 6.72 -12.47 -1.06
C ARG A 6 8.09 -11.89 -1.44
N ALA A 7 8.23 -11.33 -2.64
CA ALA A 7 9.46 -10.69 -3.10
C ALA A 7 9.81 -9.42 -2.32
N PHE A 8 8.81 -8.65 -1.91
CA PHE A 8 8.99 -7.45 -1.07
C PHE A 8 8.99 -7.76 0.43
N GLU A 9 8.92 -9.05 0.81
CA GLU A 9 8.85 -9.50 2.20
C GLU A 9 7.86 -8.69 3.05
N THR A 10 6.70 -8.34 2.47
CA THR A 10 5.76 -7.37 3.07
C THR A 10 5.29 -7.82 4.44
N SER A 11 5.17 -9.13 4.67
CA SER A 11 4.84 -9.69 5.99
C SER A 11 5.92 -9.47 7.06
N LEU A 12 7.19 -9.27 6.67
CA LEU A 12 8.30 -8.98 7.57
C LEU A 12 8.42 -7.48 7.85
N TYR A 13 8.37 -6.65 6.80
CA TYR A 13 8.61 -5.22 6.92
C TYR A 13 7.36 -4.40 7.26
N CYS A 14 6.17 -4.89 6.86
CA CYS A 14 4.89 -4.21 7.06
C CYS A 14 3.83 -5.19 7.60
N PRO A 15 4.01 -5.75 8.80
CA PRO A 15 3.05 -6.68 9.39
C PRO A 15 1.69 -5.98 9.56
N GLY A 16 0.61 -6.66 9.15
CA GLY A 16 -0.74 -6.07 9.15
C GLY A 16 -1.07 -5.23 7.91
N TYR A 17 -0.18 -5.19 6.91
CA TYR A 17 -0.42 -4.52 5.64
C TYR A 17 -0.24 -5.47 4.45
N LEU A 18 -0.94 -5.17 3.37
CA LEU A 18 -0.87 -5.91 2.11
C LEU A 18 -0.52 -4.96 0.96
N ALA A 19 0.50 -5.28 0.17
CA ALA A 19 0.79 -4.54 -1.05
C ALA A 19 -0.21 -4.95 -2.14
N ILE A 20 -0.98 -3.98 -2.64
CA ILE A 20 -2.06 -4.20 -3.62
C ILE A 20 -1.74 -3.65 -5.01
N GLY A 21 -0.66 -2.86 -5.16
CA GLY A 21 -0.22 -2.31 -6.45
C GLY A 21 1.14 -1.61 -6.36
N ASP A 22 1.66 -1.19 -7.49
CA ASP A 22 2.85 -0.33 -7.64
C ASP A 22 2.67 0.64 -8.81
N ASP A 23 3.47 1.70 -8.83
CA ASP A 23 3.51 2.68 -9.93
C ASP A 23 4.54 2.36 -11.03
N SER A 24 5.24 1.22 -10.94
CA SER A 24 6.40 0.86 -11.78
C SER A 24 7.55 1.88 -11.77
N GLY A 25 7.47 2.88 -10.88
CA GLY A 25 8.40 4.00 -10.70
C GLY A 25 9.15 3.97 -9.36
N GLY A 26 8.81 3.04 -8.45
CA GLY A 26 9.52 2.84 -7.19
C GLY A 26 8.63 2.82 -5.95
N ARG A 27 7.33 3.06 -6.09
CA ARG A 27 6.39 3.11 -4.96
C ARG A 27 5.37 1.98 -5.02
N ALA A 28 5.00 1.48 -3.84
CA ALA A 28 3.94 0.50 -3.65
C ALA A 28 2.72 1.13 -2.98
N VAL A 29 1.53 0.68 -3.39
CA VAL A 29 0.30 0.91 -2.63
C VAL A 29 0.16 -0.21 -1.61
N VAL A 30 0.11 0.15 -0.33
CA VAL A 30 -0.12 -0.78 0.77
C VAL A 30 -1.46 -0.48 1.44
N MET A 31 -2.17 -1.54 1.81
CA MET A 31 -3.48 -1.49 2.43
C MET A 31 -3.39 -2.05 3.85
N ALA A 32 -3.91 -1.31 4.83
CA ALA A 32 -4.07 -1.83 6.18
C ALA A 32 -5.09 -2.99 6.21
N LEU A 33 -4.76 -4.06 6.91
CA LEU A 33 -5.63 -5.21 7.13
C LEU A 33 -6.43 -5.12 8.44
N ASP A 34 -6.52 -3.91 9.02
CA ASP A 34 -7.30 -3.67 10.22
C ASP A 34 -8.82 -3.74 9.97
N ASP A 35 -9.58 -3.95 11.05
CA ASP A 35 -10.99 -4.29 11.02
C ASP A 35 -11.84 -3.12 10.47
N HIS A 36 -11.97 -3.09 9.13
CA HIS A 36 -12.99 -2.43 8.31
C HIS A 36 -12.63 -1.12 7.61
N ARG A 37 -11.50 -0.46 7.86
CA ARG A 37 -11.18 0.78 7.12
C ARG A 37 -10.39 0.54 5.85
N GLN A 38 -9.54 -0.49 5.79
CA GLN A 38 -8.73 -0.78 4.59
C GLN A 38 -8.03 0.49 4.07
N ALA A 39 -7.49 1.29 4.99
CA ALA A 39 -6.82 2.53 4.64
C ALA A 39 -5.64 2.24 3.71
N LEU A 40 -5.48 3.09 2.70
CA LEU A 40 -4.46 2.96 1.68
C LEU A 40 -3.34 3.96 1.91
N PHE A 41 -2.13 3.50 1.70
CA PHE A 41 -0.91 4.29 1.82
C PHE A 41 0.00 4.03 0.63
N LEU A 42 0.88 4.99 0.37
CA LEU A 42 2.02 4.85 -0.51
C LEU A 42 3.29 4.66 0.30
N VAL A 43 4.20 3.85 -0.20
CA VAL A 43 5.52 3.68 0.37
C VAL A 43 6.55 3.43 -0.71
N ASP A 44 7.71 4.05 -0.58
CA ASP A 44 8.85 3.78 -1.45
C ASP A 44 9.41 2.37 -1.20
N HIS A 45 9.70 1.63 -2.27
CA HIS A 45 10.26 0.27 -2.18
C HIS A 45 11.59 0.22 -1.42
N GLY A 46 12.39 1.30 -1.47
CA GLY A 46 13.64 1.44 -0.74
C GLY A 46 13.47 1.78 0.75
N ALA A 47 12.26 2.13 1.19
CA ALA A 47 11.95 2.56 2.55
C ALA A 47 10.64 1.95 3.08
N MET A 48 10.38 0.67 2.79
CA MET A 48 9.20 -0.06 3.23
C MET A 48 9.13 -0.24 4.75
N THR A 49 8.76 0.82 5.47
CA THR A 49 8.48 0.80 6.90
C THR A 49 7.22 1.63 7.18
N PRO A 50 6.40 1.27 8.17
CA PRO A 50 5.16 2.02 8.48
C PRO A 50 5.37 3.52 8.75
N ASP A 51 6.54 3.91 9.26
CA ASP A 51 6.89 5.31 9.54
C ASP A 51 7.07 6.16 8.26
N CYS A 52 7.27 5.51 7.11
CA CYS A 52 7.42 6.14 5.80
C CYS A 52 6.13 6.11 4.96
N PHE A 53 4.99 5.70 5.55
CA PHE A 53 3.74 5.59 4.81
C PHE A 53 3.12 6.97 4.58
N GLU A 54 2.86 7.28 3.32
CA GLU A 54 2.13 8.46 2.90
C GLU A 54 0.64 8.11 2.74
N PRO A 55 -0.28 8.81 3.41
CA PRO A 55 -1.71 8.51 3.30
C PRO A 55 -2.22 8.76 1.88
N LEU A 56 -2.81 7.74 1.26
CA LEU A 56 -3.38 7.81 -0.08
C LEU A 56 -4.92 7.94 -0.04
N ALA A 57 -5.57 7.09 0.75
CA ALA A 57 -7.03 7.11 0.89
C ALA A 57 -7.48 6.52 2.23
N PRO A 58 -8.62 6.97 2.79
CA PRO A 58 -9.12 6.45 4.06
C PRO A 58 -9.69 5.03 3.96
N SER A 59 -10.04 4.58 2.76
CA SER A 59 -10.51 3.22 2.46
C SER A 59 -10.33 2.87 0.98
N LEU A 60 -10.29 1.57 0.68
CA LEU A 60 -10.28 1.08 -0.70
C LEU A 60 -11.51 1.56 -1.50
N GLU A 61 -12.68 1.55 -0.88
CA GLU A 61 -13.92 2.03 -1.50
C GLU A 61 -13.84 3.51 -1.89
N ALA A 62 -13.41 4.38 -0.98
CA ALA A 62 -13.27 5.81 -1.27
C ALA A 62 -12.26 6.08 -2.40
N TRP A 63 -11.19 5.27 -2.48
CA TRP A 63 -10.20 5.39 -3.56
C TRP A 63 -10.77 4.97 -4.92
N LEU A 64 -11.57 3.89 -4.96
CA LEU A 64 -12.22 3.43 -6.18
C LEU A 64 -13.27 4.43 -6.67
N GLU A 65 -14.06 5.02 -5.77
CA GLU A 65 -15.07 6.04 -6.11
C GLU A 65 -14.45 7.34 -6.64
N ALA A 66 -13.28 7.74 -6.12
CA ALA A 66 -12.58 8.95 -6.55
C ALA A 66 -11.92 8.82 -7.95
N GLY A 67 -11.83 7.61 -8.50
CA GLY A 67 -11.04 7.32 -9.69
C GLY A 67 -9.58 7.10 -9.30
N PRO A 68 -9.12 5.85 -9.16
CA PRO A 68 -7.81 5.55 -8.60
C PRO A 68 -6.70 6.09 -9.50
N CYS A 69 -6.03 7.16 -9.05
CA CYS A 69 -4.76 7.63 -9.60
C CYS A 69 -3.71 7.68 -8.49
N LEU A 70 -2.45 7.55 -8.90
CA LEU A 70 -1.32 7.77 -8.00
C LEU A 70 -0.85 9.21 -8.14
N PRO A 71 -0.51 9.89 -7.04
CA PRO A 71 0.12 11.19 -7.09
C PRO A 71 1.48 11.08 -7.80
N GLU A 72 1.85 12.11 -8.57
CA GLU A 72 3.14 12.18 -9.26
C GLU A 72 4.32 12.13 -8.28
#